data_AF-A0A433TL37-F1
#
_entry.id   AF-A0A433TL37-F1
#
_cell.length_a   1.000
_cell.length_b   1.000
_cell.length_c   1.000
_cell.angle_alpha   90.00
_cell.angle_beta   90.00
_cell.angle_gamma   90.00
#
_symmetry.space_group_name_H-M   'P 1'
#
loop_
_entity.id
_entity.type
_entity.pdbx_description
1 polymer ?
#
loop_
_entity_poly.entity_id
_entity_poly.type
_entity_poly.pdbx_seq_one_letter_code
_entity_poly.pdbx_strand_id
1 'polypeptide(L)'
;MSSRPRVCVVGAGVAGLAALKECKHVGLDPVCFELHSDLGGIWTRDRTGQTSNTPSAWDNLITNTTKYIMTFSDFHAAQDTPPYMTRPTV
;
A
#
# COMPACT_ATOMS: atom_id res chain seq x y z
N MET A 1 -4.28 16.86 29.23
CA MET A 1 -4.40 16.12 27.95
C MET A 1 -3.21 15.19 27.85
N SER A 2 -3.40 13.88 27.80
CA SER A 2 -2.29 12.94 27.54
C SER A 2 -1.92 13.03 26.06
N SER A 3 -0.67 13.38 25.75
CA SER A 3 -0.18 13.44 24.37
C SER A 3 -0.10 12.04 23.77
N ARG A 4 -0.69 11.82 22.60
CA ARG A 4 -0.54 10.55 21.86
C ARG A 4 0.91 10.41 21.38
N PRO A 5 1.55 9.23 21.53
CA PRO A 5 2.87 9.01 20.96
C PRO A 5 2.84 9.14 19.44
N ARG A 6 3.82 9.85 18.88
CA ARG A 6 3.96 10.07 17.44
C ARG A 6 4.80 8.96 16.82
N VAL A 7 4.37 8.45 15.67
CA VAL A 7 5.04 7.36 14.94
C VAL A 7 5.42 7.84 13.54
N CYS A 8 6.66 7.62 13.13
CA CYS A 8 7.09 7.88 11.76
C CYS A 8 7.01 6.58 10.93
N VAL A 9 6.24 6.60 9.85
CA VAL A 9 6.15 5.51 8.87
C VAL A 9 6.83 5.97 7.59
N VAL A 10 7.87 5.24 7.17
CA VAL A 10 8.61 5.55 5.94
C VAL A 10 8.14 4.63 4.82
N GLY A 11 7.55 5.22 3.79
CA GLY A 11 6.91 4.55 2.66
C GLY A 11 5.41 4.32 2.87
N ALA A 12 4.64 4.58 1.81
CA ALA A 12 3.19 4.38 1.71
C ALA A 12 2.83 3.27 0.70
N GLY A 13 3.68 2.25 0.60
CA GLY A 13 3.32 0.96 -0.01
C GLY A 13 2.41 0.13 0.89
N VAL A 14 2.09 -1.10 0.48
CA VAL A 14 1.18 -2.02 1.19
C VAL A 14 1.49 -2.13 2.69
N ALA A 15 2.76 -2.31 3.05
CA ALA A 15 3.19 -2.42 4.45
C ALA A 15 3.03 -1.10 5.23
N GLY A 16 3.33 0.04 4.59
CA GLY A 16 3.18 1.36 5.20
C GLY A 16 1.73 1.71 5.47
N LEU A 17 0.83 1.43 4.53
CA LEU A 17 -0.60 1.62 4.69
C LEU A 17 -1.16 0.77 5.83
N ALA A 18 -0.75 -0.50 5.92
CA ALA A 18 -1.11 -1.37 7.05
C ALA A 18 -0.60 -0.80 8.39
N ALA A 19 0.65 -0.36 8.45
CA ALA A 19 1.22 0.25 9.65
C ALA A 19 0.46 1.52 10.07
N LEU A 20 0.09 2.38 9.12
CA LEU A 20 -0.72 3.58 9.37
C LEU A 20 -2.09 3.24 9.95
N LYS A 21 -2.77 2.25 9.35
CA LYS A 21 -4.09 1.78 9.81
C LYS A 21 -4.01 1.25 11.23
N GLU A 22 -3.06 0.37 11.51
CA GLU A 22 -2.93 -0.23 12.84
C GLU A 22 -2.46 0.78 13.89
N CYS A 23 -1.56 1.72 13.56
CA CYS A 23 -1.18 2.80 14.46
C CYS A 23 -2.40 3.63 14.88
N LYS A 24 -3.26 4.00 13.93
CA LYS A 24 -4.50 4.73 14.24
C LYS A 24 -5.46 3.88 15.08
N HIS A 25 -5.58 2.59 14.77
CA HIS A 25 -6.46 1.67 15.48
C HIS A 25 -6.10 1.55 16.97
N VAL A 26 -4.81 1.54 17.32
CA VAL A 26 -4.34 1.52 18.72
C VAL A 26 -4.19 2.90 19.36
N GLY A 27 -4.65 3.97 18.70
CA GLY A 27 -4.68 5.33 19.26
C GLY A 27 -3.38 6.12 19.20
N LEU A 28 -2.44 5.75 18.31
CA LEU A 28 -1.20 6.50 18.06
C LEU A 28 -1.43 7.66 17.06
N ASP A 29 -0.43 8.54 16.92
CA ASP A 29 -0.41 9.64 15.95
C ASP A 29 0.64 9.39 14.85
N PRO A 30 0.32 8.60 13.81
CA PRO A 30 1.29 8.29 12.78
C PRO A 30 1.42 9.40 11.72
N VAL A 31 2.65 9.65 11.29
CA VAL A 31 3.03 10.51 10.17
C VAL A 31 3.73 9.64 9.12
N CYS A 32 3.26 9.70 7.88
CA CYS A 32 3.86 8.98 6.76
C CYS A 32 4.71 9.91 5.90
N PHE A 33 5.89 9.44 5.49
CA PHE A 33 6.67 10.05 4.43
C PHE A 33 6.79 9.07 3.27
N GLU A 34 6.28 9.46 2.10
CA GLU A 34 6.39 8.72 0.85
C GLU A 34 7.22 9.55 -0.14
N LEU A 35 8.10 8.87 -0.87
CA LEU A 35 8.95 9.47 -1.89
C LEU A 35 8.16 9.79 -3.16
N HIS A 36 7.23 8.91 -3.54
CA HIS A 36 6.39 9.06 -4.72
C HIS A 36 5.27 10.08 -4.49
N SER A 37 4.71 10.58 -5.59
CA SER A 37 3.56 11.48 -5.56
C SER A 37 2.22 10.78 -5.26
N ASP A 38 2.22 9.44 -5.22
CA ASP A 38 1.03 8.62 -5.01
C ASP A 38 1.34 7.39 -4.12
N LEU A 39 0.29 6.79 -3.57
CA LEU A 39 0.36 5.65 -2.65
C LEU A 39 0.48 4.33 -3.42
N GLY A 40 0.79 3.23 -2.72
CA GLY A 40 0.76 1.88 -3.27
C GLY A 40 2.14 1.29 -3.59
N GLY A 41 3.21 2.10 -3.52
CA GLY A 41 4.58 1.63 -3.72
C GLY A 41 4.76 0.96 -5.07
N ILE A 42 5.25 -0.28 -5.09
CA ILE A 42 5.57 -1.00 -6.34
C ILE A 42 4.36 -1.21 -7.27
N TRP A 43 3.13 -1.14 -6.77
CA TRP A 43 1.90 -1.36 -7.54
C TRP A 43 1.52 -0.13 -8.38
N THR A 44 2.00 1.04 -7.95
CA THR A 44 1.72 2.33 -8.58
C THR A 44 2.86 2.71 -9.51
N ARG A 45 2.51 3.25 -10.67
CA ARG A 45 3.48 3.78 -11.62
C ARG A 45 3.80 5.21 -11.24
N ASP A 46 5.09 5.52 -11.13
CA ASP A 46 5.50 6.92 -11.14
C ASP A 46 5.20 7.52 -12.51
N ARG A 47 4.21 8.41 -12.56
CA ARG A 47 3.83 9.13 -13.78
C ARG A 47 4.64 10.40 -13.97
N THR A 48 5.43 10.80 -12.97
CA THR A 48 6.20 12.04 -12.97
C THR A 48 7.63 11.86 -13.47
N GLY A 49 8.12 10.61 -13.52
CA GLY A 49 9.48 10.27 -13.91
C GLY A 49 10.54 10.72 -12.89
N GLN A 50 10.13 11.28 -11.75
CA GLN A 50 11.02 11.80 -10.71
C GLN A 50 11.65 10.66 -9.89
N THR A 51 11.06 9.48 -9.91
CA THR A 51 11.54 8.30 -9.17
C THR A 51 11.91 7.17 -10.14
N SER A 52 12.59 7.48 -11.25
CA SER A 52 12.98 6.48 -12.27
C SER A 52 13.82 5.31 -11.75
N ASN A 53 14.37 5.40 -10.54
CA ASN A 53 15.17 4.37 -9.88
C ASN A 53 14.42 3.60 -8.77
N THR A 54 13.09 3.76 -8.63
CA THR A 54 12.32 2.99 -7.64
C THR A 54 11.72 1.72 -8.24
N PRO A 55 11.65 0.62 -7.47
CA PRO A 55 11.05 -0.62 -7.96
C PRO A 55 9.58 -0.45 -8.30
N SER A 56 9.15 -1.00 -9.43
CA SER A 56 7.74 -1.00 -9.85
C SER A 56 7.41 -2.28 -10.61
N ALA A 57 6.23 -2.84 -10.33
CA ALA A 57 5.73 -4.06 -10.98
C ALA A 57 5.58 -3.87 -12.49
N TRP A 58 5.90 -4.88 -13.30
CA TRP A 58 5.78 -4.80 -14.76
C TRP A 58 4.32 -4.66 -15.22
N ASP A 59 4.08 -4.15 -16.43
CA ASP A 59 2.72 -3.81 -16.87
C ASP A 59 1.80 -5.03 -17.03
N ASN A 60 2.37 -6.16 -17.43
CA ASN A 60 1.67 -7.43 -17.61
C ASN A 60 1.80 -8.37 -16.40
N LEU A 61 2.23 -7.86 -15.23
CA LEU A 61 2.32 -8.68 -14.04
C LEU A 61 0.92 -9.16 -13.61
N ILE A 62 0.84 -10.46 -13.34
CA ILE A 62 -0.28 -11.11 -12.66
C ILE A 62 0.24 -11.63 -11.32
N THR A 63 -0.54 -11.45 -10.25
CA THR A 63 -0.16 -11.90 -8.92
C THR A 63 0.01 -13.41 -8.90
N ASN A 64 1.02 -13.90 -8.17
CA ASN A 64 1.21 -15.33 -7.91
C ASN A 64 0.39 -15.82 -6.70
N THR A 65 -0.17 -14.89 -5.93
CA THR A 65 -1.08 -15.15 -4.82
C THR A 65 -2.51 -14.78 -5.21
N THR A 66 -3.47 -15.53 -4.65
CA THR A 66 -4.88 -15.28 -4.93
C THR A 66 -5.44 -14.10 -4.13
N LYS A 67 -6.46 -13.41 -4.65
CA LYS A 67 -7.18 -12.33 -3.96
C LYS A 67 -7.64 -12.72 -2.55
N TYR A 68 -8.00 -13.99 -2.33
CA TYR A 68 -8.46 -14.48 -1.03
C TYR A 68 -7.39 -14.49 0.06
N ILE A 69 -6.11 -14.43 -0.30
CA ILE A 69 -4.99 -14.43 0.67
C ILE A 69 -4.10 -13.18 0.54
N MET A 70 -4.35 -12.33 -0.45
CA MET A 70 -3.54 -11.15 -0.74
C MET A 70 -4.16 -9.87 -0.16
N THR A 71 -5.49 -9.83 0.01
CA THR A 71 -6.19 -8.66 0.52
C THR A 71 -5.95 -8.45 2.01
N PHE A 72 -6.13 -7.23 2.50
CA PHE A 72 -6.14 -6.99 3.95
C PHE A 72 -7.29 -7.76 4.62
N SER A 73 -7.10 -8.09 5.90
CA SER A 73 -8.02 -8.94 6.67
C SER A 73 -9.42 -8.33 6.82
N ASP A 74 -9.54 -7.01 6.76
CA ASP A 74 -10.78 -6.24 6.88
C ASP A 74 -11.13 -5.42 5.64
N PHE A 75 -10.39 -5.61 4.53
CA PHE A 75 -10.63 -4.93 3.26
C PHE A 75 -10.36 -5.88 2.09
N HIS A 76 -11.41 -6.57 1.67
CA HIS A 76 -11.36 -7.59 0.61
C HIS A 76 -11.53 -6.98 -0.78
N ALA A 77 -10.93 -7.63 -1.77
CA ALA A 77 -11.16 -7.35 -3.18
C ALA A 77 -12.63 -7.58 -3.56
N ALA A 78 -13.09 -6.88 -4.60
CA ALA A 78 -14.46 -7.02 -5.07
C ALA A 78 -14.79 -8.46 -5.50
N GLN A 79 -16.07 -8.82 -5.41
CA GLN A 79 -16.51 -10.19 -5.67
C GLN A 79 -16.19 -10.66 -7.09
N ASP A 80 -16.31 -9.76 -8.06
CA ASP A 80 -16.05 -9.95 -9.49
C ASP A 80 -14.56 -9.86 -9.87
N THR A 81 -13.68 -9.44 -8.96
CA THR A 81 -12.23 -9.40 -9.22
C THR A 81 -11.71 -10.82 -9.52
N PRO A 82 -10.88 -11.03 -10.55
CA PRO A 82 -10.29 -12.34 -10.82
C PRO A 82 -9.49 -12.89 -9.62
N PRO A 83 -9.41 -14.23 -9.42
CA PRO A 83 -8.63 -14.81 -8.33
C PRO A 83 -7.16 -14.41 -8.34
N TYR A 84 -6.56 -14.21 -9.51
CA TYR A 84 -5.20 -13.67 -9.67
C TYR A 84 -5.32 -12.30 -10.32
N MET A 85 -4.85 -11.27 -9.62
CA MET A 85 -5.07 -9.88 -9.98
C MET A 85 -3.98 -9.43 -10.96
N THR A 86 -4.35 -8.54 -11.87
CA THR A 86 -3.38 -7.78 -12.67
C THR A 86 -2.83 -6.62 -11.85
N ARG A 87 -1.64 -6.09 -12.17
CA ARG A 87 -1.08 -4.93 -11.47
C ARG A 87 -2.08 -3.76 -11.28
N PRO A 88 -2.87 -3.33 -12.28
CA PRO A 88 -3.84 -2.25 -12.09
C PRO A 88 -5.02 -2.55 -11.15
N THR A 89 -5.23 -3.83 -10.82
CA THR A 89 -6.35 -4.29 -9.97
C THR A 89 -5.94 -4.67 -8.55
N VAL A 90 -4.63 -4.62 -8.25
CA VAL A 90 -4.09 -4.69 -6.89
C VAL A 90 -4.20 -3.31 -6.25
#